data_AF-A0A383F4K6-F1
#
_entry.id   AF-A0A383F4K6-F1
#
_cell.length_a   1.000
_cell.length_b   1.000
_cell.length_c   1.000
_cell.angle_alpha   90.00
_cell.angle_beta   90.00
_cell.angle_gamma   90.00
#
_symmetry.space_group_name_H-M   'P 1'
#
loop_
_entity.id
_entity.type
_entity.pdbx_description
1 polymer ?
#
loop_
_entity_poly.entity_id
_entity_poly.type
_entity_poly.pdbx_seq_one_letter_code
_entity_poly.pdbx_strand_id
1 'polypeptide(L)'
;MAIEKGLYAAPEGIEEAAELEEGLEIEIVDPEMVTLDDGSMEITLVPDANVGEMTDFDANLAEFLDDNDLALLAETLTESVESDTDARKEWAETYVKGLGVLGFNIEERSEPWEGACGVYSNVLAEAAI
;
A
#
# COMPACT_ATOMS: atom_id res chain seq x y z
N MET A 1 -45.15 4.39 31.33
CA MET A 1 -45.75 4.25 29.99
C MET A 1 -45.32 5.47 29.20
N ALA A 2 -44.25 5.33 28.41
CA ALA A 2 -44.29 4.99 26.97
C ALA A 2 -44.85 6.19 26.19
N ILE A 3 -44.12 6.80 25.25
CA ILE A 3 -43.52 6.17 24.07
C ILE A 3 -42.22 6.91 23.67
N GLU A 4 -41.18 6.12 23.42
CA GLU A 4 -39.90 6.56 22.85
C GLU A 4 -40.11 7.04 21.41
N LYS A 5 -39.48 8.18 21.06
CA LYS A 5 -39.47 8.72 19.69
C LYS A 5 -38.77 7.69 18.79
N GLY A 6 -39.49 7.18 17.78
CA GLY A 6 -39.04 6.07 16.93
C GLY A 6 -37.67 6.33 16.29
N LEU A 7 -36.83 5.28 16.29
CA LEU A 7 -35.42 5.30 15.90
C LEU A 7 -35.17 5.43 14.38
N TYR A 8 -36.23 5.51 13.57
CA TYR A 8 -36.13 5.67 12.12
C TYR A 8 -36.99 6.86 11.69
N ALA A 9 -36.33 7.94 11.29
CA ALA A 9 -36.97 9.04 10.58
C ALA A 9 -37.44 8.55 9.19
N ALA A 10 -38.59 9.04 8.73
CA ALA A 10 -39.03 8.77 7.36
C ALA A 10 -38.04 9.40 6.38
N PRO A 11 -37.79 8.77 5.22
CA PRO A 11 -36.89 9.36 4.22
C PRO A 11 -37.44 10.71 3.78
N GLU A 12 -36.65 11.76 4.00
CA GLU A 12 -36.92 13.12 3.56
C GLU A 12 -36.96 13.14 2.02
N GLY A 13 -37.99 13.77 1.47
CA GLY A 13 -38.23 13.82 0.03
C GLY A 13 -37.17 14.67 -0.68
N ILE A 14 -37.04 14.46 -1.99
CA ILE A 14 -36.11 15.18 -2.88
C ILE A 14 -36.23 16.72 -2.77
N GLU A 15 -37.36 17.24 -2.25
CA GLU A 15 -37.54 18.66 -1.95
C GLU A 15 -36.63 19.19 -0.82
N GLU A 16 -36.29 18.38 0.19
CA GLU A 16 -35.39 18.78 1.29
C GLU A 16 -33.91 18.61 0.92
N ALA A 17 -33.62 17.68 0.00
CA ALA A 17 -32.30 17.57 -0.63
C ALA A 17 -31.99 18.77 -1.56
N ALA A 18 -33.02 19.41 -2.13
CA ALA A 18 -32.87 20.60 -2.95
C ALA A 18 -32.56 21.87 -2.13
N GLU A 19 -32.94 21.93 -0.85
CA GLU A 19 -32.56 23.04 0.05
C GLU A 19 -31.09 22.94 0.53
N LEU A 20 -30.49 21.73 0.49
CA LEU A 20 -29.07 21.51 0.76
C LEU A 20 -28.17 21.70 -0.49
N GLU A 21 -28.76 21.89 -1.68
CA GLU A 21 -28.07 22.22 -2.93
C GLU A 21 -27.94 23.73 -3.19
N GLU A 22 -28.26 24.60 -2.22
CA GLU A 22 -27.91 26.02 -2.31
C GLU A 22 -26.38 26.21 -2.13
N GLY A 23 -25.69 26.19 -3.27
CA GLY A 23 -24.53 27.04 -3.51
C GLY A 23 -23.19 26.49 -3.06
N LEU A 24 -22.71 25.42 -3.71
CA LEU A 24 -21.26 25.31 -3.90
C LEU A 24 -20.85 26.41 -4.90
N GLU A 25 -20.70 27.63 -4.38
CA GLU A 25 -20.28 28.80 -5.15
C GLU A 25 -18.77 28.65 -5.40
N ILE A 26 -18.44 27.91 -6.47
CA ILE A 26 -17.08 27.89 -6.99
C ILE A 26 -16.89 29.24 -7.69
N GLU A 27 -16.34 30.20 -6.95
CA GLU A 27 -15.89 31.48 -7.51
C GLU A 27 -14.68 31.19 -8.43
N ILE A 28 -14.95 30.90 -9.70
CA ILE A 28 -13.95 30.75 -10.73
C ILE A 28 -13.51 32.17 -11.14
N VAL A 29 -12.57 32.73 -10.37
CA VAL A 29 -11.92 34.00 -10.71
C VAL A 29 -10.85 33.73 -11.77
N ASP A 30 -11.32 33.64 -13.02
CA ASP A 30 -10.57 33.76 -14.28
C ASP A 30 -9.43 32.73 -14.57
N PRO A 31 -9.74 31.48 -14.93
CA PRO A 31 -8.84 30.62 -15.67
C PRO A 31 -8.81 31.10 -17.13
N GLU A 32 -7.64 31.47 -17.64
CA GLU A 32 -7.46 32.01 -19.00
C GLU A 32 -8.15 31.12 -20.05
N MET A 33 -9.31 31.58 -20.52
CA MET A 33 -10.11 30.89 -21.53
C MET A 33 -9.54 31.21 -22.92
N VAL A 34 -8.87 30.23 -23.54
CA VAL A 34 -8.51 30.32 -24.96
C VAL A 34 -9.52 29.52 -25.78
N THR A 35 -10.31 30.23 -26.59
CA THR A 35 -11.18 29.60 -27.58
C THR A 35 -10.38 29.40 -28.86
N LEU A 36 -10.23 28.15 -29.29
CA LEU A 36 -9.58 27.82 -30.55
C LEU A 36 -10.56 28.07 -31.70
N ASP A 37 -10.03 28.38 -32.89
CA ASP A 37 -10.81 28.72 -34.09
C ASP A 37 -11.75 27.58 -34.56
N ASP A 38 -11.64 26.38 -33.98
CA ASP A 38 -12.45 25.19 -34.24
C ASP A 38 -13.66 25.02 -33.31
N GLY A 39 -13.85 25.93 -32.34
CA GLY A 39 -14.96 25.88 -31.38
C GLY A 39 -14.73 24.96 -30.19
N SER A 40 -13.53 24.40 -30.02
CA SER A 40 -13.11 23.75 -28.78
C SER A 40 -12.67 24.77 -27.72
N MET A 41 -12.86 24.40 -26.45
CA MET A 41 -12.54 25.25 -25.31
C MET A 41 -11.61 24.47 -24.38
N GLU A 42 -10.38 24.95 -24.25
CA GLU A 42 -9.39 24.38 -23.33
C GLU A 42 -9.52 25.12 -21.99
N ILE A 43 -9.78 24.37 -20.92
CA ILE A 43 -9.89 24.92 -19.56
C ILE A 43 -8.63 24.53 -18.81
N THR A 44 -7.74 25.50 -18.60
CA THR A 44 -6.54 25.32 -17.78
C THR A 44 -6.91 25.51 -16.31
N LEU A 45 -7.00 24.42 -15.55
CA LEU A 45 -7.40 24.44 -14.12
C LEU A 45 -6.32 25.00 -13.18
N VAL A 46 -5.05 24.99 -13.61
CA VAL A 46 -3.91 25.50 -12.82
C VAL A 46 -3.09 26.43 -13.72
N PRO A 47 -3.23 27.76 -13.57
CA PRO A 47 -2.34 28.70 -14.26
C PRO A 47 -0.91 28.44 -13.76
N ASP A 48 0.05 28.43 -14.68
CA ASP A 48 1.47 28.07 -14.47
C ASP A 48 1.79 26.59 -14.16
N ALA A 49 0.84 25.66 -14.27
CA ALA A 49 1.22 24.25 -14.43
C ALA A 49 1.83 24.09 -15.82
N ASN A 50 3.15 24.28 -15.92
CA ASN A 50 3.89 23.90 -17.10
C ASN A 50 3.57 22.42 -17.37
N VAL A 51 2.85 22.14 -18.45
CA VAL A 51 2.60 20.76 -18.90
C VAL A 51 3.93 20.01 -19.13
N GLY A 52 5.05 20.73 -19.27
CA GLY A 52 6.41 20.18 -19.30
C GLY A 52 7.07 19.88 -17.93
N GLU A 53 6.49 20.29 -16.80
CA GLU A 53 6.88 19.84 -15.45
C GLU A 53 6.11 18.59 -15.01
N MET A 54 5.07 18.19 -15.74
CA MET A 54 4.52 16.84 -15.58
C MET A 54 5.53 15.86 -16.17
N THR A 55 6.31 15.23 -15.30
CA THR A 55 7.15 14.10 -15.69
C THR A 55 6.29 13.07 -16.41
N ASP A 56 6.81 12.48 -17.49
CA ASP A 56 6.12 11.39 -18.17
C ASP A 56 5.67 10.33 -17.14
N PHE A 57 4.52 9.71 -17.36
CA PHE A 57 3.94 8.78 -16.37
C PHE A 57 4.88 7.62 -16.00
N ASP A 58 5.78 7.25 -16.91
CA ASP A 58 6.80 6.22 -16.74
C ASP A 58 8.18 6.76 -16.31
N ALA A 59 8.29 8.06 -16.04
CA ALA A 59 9.53 8.68 -15.63
C ALA A 59 9.97 8.18 -14.25
N ASN A 60 11.28 7.97 -14.10
CA ASN A 60 11.87 7.56 -12.84
C ASN A 60 11.85 8.73 -11.85
N LEU A 61 10.91 8.71 -10.92
CA LEU A 61 10.74 9.77 -9.90
C LEU A 61 12.02 10.03 -9.08
N ALA A 62 12.89 9.02 -8.94
CA ALA A 62 14.14 9.18 -8.21
C ALA A 62 15.13 10.15 -8.88
N GLU A 63 14.97 10.44 -10.18
CA GLU A 63 15.81 11.42 -10.90
C GLU A 63 15.31 12.86 -10.75
N PHE A 64 14.10 13.05 -10.23
CA PHE A 64 13.44 14.36 -10.07
C PHE A 64 13.32 14.80 -8.61
N LEU A 65 13.44 13.87 -7.67
CA LEU A 65 13.48 14.15 -6.24
C LEU A 65 14.85 14.71 -5.84
N ASP A 66 14.88 15.56 -4.82
CA ASP A 66 16.14 16.05 -4.26
C ASP A 66 16.83 14.98 -3.39
N ASP A 67 18.14 15.15 -3.23
CA ASP A 67 18.96 14.18 -2.49
C ASP A 67 18.52 13.99 -1.03
N ASN A 68 17.90 15.00 -0.39
CA ASN A 68 17.45 14.86 1.00
C ASN A 68 16.19 14.00 1.09
N ASP A 69 15.22 14.22 0.21
CA ASP A 69 13.99 13.42 0.15
C ASP A 69 14.31 11.97 -0.21
N LEU A 70 15.24 11.75 -1.16
CA LEU A 70 15.72 10.41 -1.48
C LEU A 70 16.38 9.71 -0.29
N ALA A 71 17.22 10.42 0.46
CA ALA A 71 17.90 9.86 1.63
C ALA A 71 16.90 9.47 2.72
N LEU A 72 15.91 10.33 3.00
CA LEU A 72 14.86 10.07 3.99
C LEU A 72 13.99 8.87 3.61
N LEU A 73 13.61 8.76 2.33
CA LEU A 73 12.89 7.60 1.80
C LEU A 73 13.73 6.32 1.91
N ALA A 74 15.01 6.39 1.55
CA ALA A 74 15.91 5.24 1.63
C ALA A 74 16.10 4.76 3.07
N GLU A 75 16.25 5.68 4.04
CA GLU A 75 16.33 5.38 5.47
C GLU A 75 15.05 4.67 5.94
N THR A 76 13.88 5.27 5.67
CA THR A 76 12.58 4.71 6.04
C THR A 76 12.37 3.30 5.48
N LEU A 77 12.74 3.08 4.21
CA LEU A 77 12.64 1.77 3.57
C LEU A 77 13.58 0.75 4.19
N THR A 78 14.83 1.15 4.47
CA THR A 78 15.82 0.26 5.08
C THR A 78 15.40 -0.14 6.48
N GLU A 79 14.95 0.80 7.31
CA GLU A 79 14.41 0.53 8.65
C GLU A 79 13.20 -0.40 8.62
N SER A 80 12.31 -0.22 7.64
CA SER A 80 11.14 -1.09 7.47
C SER A 80 11.55 -2.53 7.15
N VAL A 81 12.55 -2.72 6.28
CA VAL A 81 13.07 -4.04 5.92
C VAL A 81 13.80 -4.70 7.09
N GLU A 82 14.59 -3.94 7.84
CA GLU A 82 15.24 -4.43 9.05
C GLU A 82 14.21 -4.85 10.11
N SER A 83 13.19 -4.03 10.35
CA SER A 83 12.09 -4.34 11.27
C SER A 83 11.34 -5.61 10.88
N ASP A 84 11.04 -5.78 9.60
CA ASP A 84 10.36 -6.96 9.06
C ASP A 84 11.24 -8.23 9.14
N THR A 85 12.56 -8.08 9.00
CA THR A 85 13.53 -9.17 9.18
C THR A 85 13.61 -9.60 10.64
N ASP A 86 13.71 -8.63 11.55
CA ASP A 86 13.79 -8.88 12.98
C ASP A 86 12.49 -9.48 13.53
N ALA A 87 11.33 -9.06 13.02
CA ALA A 87 10.03 -9.62 13.39
C ALA A 87 9.93 -11.13 13.11
N ARG A 88 10.63 -11.64 12.08
CA ARG A 88 10.65 -13.07 11.73
C ARG A 88 11.80 -13.85 12.35
N LYS A 89 12.72 -13.18 13.04
CA LYS A 89 13.91 -13.82 13.62
C LYS A 89 13.56 -14.89 14.65
N GLU A 90 12.68 -14.57 15.60
CA GLU A 90 12.25 -15.54 16.62
C GLU A 90 11.54 -16.75 16.02
N TRP A 91 10.68 -16.51 15.01
CA TRP A 91 10.03 -17.58 14.26
C TRP A 91 11.05 -18.47 13.55
N ALA A 92 12.00 -17.88 12.82
CA ALA A 92 13.04 -18.62 12.11
C ALA A 92 13.94 -19.42 13.06
N GLU A 93 14.33 -18.84 14.19
CA GLU A 93 15.08 -19.54 15.23
C GLU A 93 14.29 -20.71 15.82
N THR A 94 12.99 -20.52 16.09
CA THR A 94 12.10 -21.56 16.63
C THR A 94 11.94 -22.69 15.62
N TYR A 95 11.75 -22.36 14.34
CA TYR A 95 11.68 -23.34 13.26
C TYR A 95 12.95 -24.19 13.19
N VAL A 96 14.14 -23.56 13.13
CA VAL A 96 15.42 -24.27 13.09
C VAL A 96 15.63 -25.15 14.33
N LYS A 97 15.28 -24.64 15.52
CA LYS A 97 15.33 -25.43 16.77
C LYS A 97 14.33 -26.60 16.73
N GLY A 98 13.12 -26.39 16.21
CA GLY A 98 12.08 -27.40 16.04
C GLY A 98 12.50 -28.53 15.10
N LEU A 99 13.12 -28.20 13.95
CA LEU A 99 13.73 -29.18 13.05
C LEU A 99 14.78 -30.04 13.78
N GLY A 100 15.64 -29.42 14.60
CA GLY A 100 16.62 -30.13 15.41
C GLY A 100 16.01 -31.10 16.43
N VAL A 101 14.93 -30.69 17.12
CA VAL A 101 14.18 -31.56 18.07
C VAL A 101 13.55 -32.76 17.36
N LEU A 102 13.03 -32.54 16.14
CA LEU A 102 12.44 -33.59 15.31
C LEU A 102 13.49 -34.50 14.66
N GLY A 103 14.78 -34.20 14.83
CA GLY A 103 15.88 -35.02 14.31
C GLY A 103 16.18 -34.78 12.83
N PHE A 104 15.72 -33.67 12.24
CA PHE A 104 16.18 -33.19 10.94
C PHE A 104 17.58 -32.59 11.08
N ASN A 105 18.57 -33.45 11.29
CA ASN A 105 19.97 -33.05 11.21
C ASN A 105 20.43 -33.24 9.77
N ILE A 106 20.80 -32.14 9.11
CA ILE A 106 21.49 -32.20 7.82
C ILE A 106 22.95 -32.57 8.13
N GLU A 107 23.18 -33.86 8.34
CA GLU A 107 24.52 -34.43 8.37
C GLU A 107 24.83 -35.00 6.98
N GLU A 108 26.00 -34.68 6.42
CA GLU A 108 26.53 -35.39 5.24
C GLU A 108 26.96 -36.81 5.67
N ARG A 109 25.99 -37.68 5.96
CA ARG A 109 26.23 -39.11 6.17
C ARG A 109 26.06 -39.86 4.85
N SER A 110 27.19 -40.32 4.32
CA SER A 110 27.28 -41.13 3.10
C SER A 110 27.33 -42.64 3.36
N GLU A 111 27.41 -43.08 4.61
CA GLU A 111 27.39 -44.49 4.99
C GLU A 111 26.01 -44.87 5.56
N PRO A 112 25.37 -45.97 5.09
CA PRO A 112 25.81 -46.93 4.07
C PRO A 112 25.59 -46.49 2.60
N TRP A 113 24.74 -45.49 2.34
CA TRP A 113 24.65 -44.75 1.07
C TRP A 113 24.01 -43.37 1.32
N GLU A 114 24.17 -42.45 0.39
CA GLU A 114 23.63 -41.08 0.50
C GLU A 114 22.11 -41.10 0.74
N GLY A 115 21.65 -40.42 1.79
CA GLY A 115 20.24 -40.39 2.19
C GLY A 115 19.73 -41.63 2.94
N ALA A 116 20.58 -42.59 3.30
CA ALA A 116 20.19 -43.80 4.04
C ALA A 116 19.79 -43.56 5.50
N CYS A 117 20.20 -42.43 6.08
CA CYS A 117 19.94 -42.06 7.48
C CYS A 117 19.51 -40.60 7.56
N GLY A 118 18.21 -40.35 7.40
CA GLY A 118 17.60 -39.04 7.59
C GLY A 118 16.09 -39.17 7.66
N VAL A 119 15.48 -38.50 8.64
CA VAL A 119 14.01 -38.40 8.68
C VAL A 119 13.64 -37.30 7.69
N TYR A 120 13.13 -37.68 6.52
CA TYR A 120 12.61 -36.72 5.54
C TYR A 120 11.10 -36.89 5.47
N SER A 121 10.38 -35.97 6.12
CA SER A 121 8.92 -35.95 6.09
C SER A 121 8.42 -34.51 6.06
N ASN A 122 7.78 -34.15 4.97
CA ASN A 122 7.11 -32.87 4.77
C ASN A 122 6.05 -32.61 5.85
N VAL A 123 5.36 -33.65 6.35
CA VAL A 123 4.39 -33.52 7.45
C VAL A 123 5.08 -33.22 8.79
N LEU A 124 6.23 -33.83 9.06
CA LEU A 124 6.97 -33.54 10.29
C LEU A 124 7.63 -32.16 10.22
N ALA A 125 8.10 -31.73 9.05
CA ALA A 125 8.68 -30.40 8.85
C ALA A 125 7.65 -29.28 9.10
N GLU A 126 6.38 -29.49 8.75
CA GLU A 126 5.29 -28.56 9.08
C GLU A 126 4.90 -28.58 10.57
N ALA A 127 5.14 -29.68 11.28
CA ALA A 127 4.85 -29.80 12.72
C ALA A 127 5.93 -29.16 13.63
N ALA A 128 6.98 -28.57 13.07
CA ALA A 128 8.07 -27.92 13.79
C ALA A 128 7.72 -26.52 14.34
N ILE A 129 6.53 -26.00 14.00
CA ILE A 129 5.98 -24.69 14.39
C ILE A 129 4.60 -24.88 15.01
#